data_AF-A0A1Y6FGG0-F1
#
_entry.id   AF-A0A1Y6FGG0-F1
#
_cell.length_a   1.000
_cell.length_b   1.000
_cell.length_c   1.000
_cell.angle_alpha   90.00
_cell.angle_beta   90.00
_cell.angle_gamma   90.00
#
_symmetry.space_group_name_H-M   'P 1'
#
loop_
_entity.id
_entity.type
_entity.pdbx_description
1 polymer ?
#
loop_
_entity_poly.entity_id
_entity_poly.type
_entity_poly.pdbx_seq_one_letter_code
_entity_poly.pdbx_strand_id
1 'polypeptide(L)'
;MATRSFKLRLHVLGSKLHKWLAVFVGVQVLLWMATGALMSFLDIEEVRSEHVVSRAPEVLPANAAMPEWLDSREGVVSLATRAVGGRTVTEIRRDDGSVTLRDPNSGALLSPLSSASAQAIARHAWTGPPTTIATTRLIEGAVGTEFRGPFPAWQITYGDEDNTRVYIDASSGSVLAARSDTWRLFDFIWGLHIMDWTQRDRINSWWLLLFGIGGTIIAVSGFVLLANRFPRIRRRAKHVPNAP
;
A
#
# COMPACT_ATOMS: atom_id res chain seq x y z
N MET A 1 2.86 -63.73 -0.66
CA MET A 1 2.88 -62.25 -0.75
C MET A 1 2.89 -61.66 0.66
N ALA A 2 4.04 -61.21 1.15
CA ALA A 2 4.15 -60.66 2.50
C ALA A 2 3.51 -59.27 2.58
N THR A 3 2.45 -59.15 3.39
CA THR A 3 1.76 -57.89 3.69
C THR A 3 2.75 -56.95 4.38
N ARG A 4 3.25 -55.95 3.65
CA ARG A 4 4.08 -54.88 4.23
C ARG A 4 3.42 -54.37 5.52
N SER A 5 4.17 -54.41 6.63
CA SER A 5 3.74 -53.92 7.95
C SER A 5 3.05 -52.56 7.85
N PHE A 6 1.94 -52.39 8.55
CA PHE A 6 1.13 -51.16 8.58
C PHE A 6 1.98 -49.91 8.80
N LYS A 7 3.01 -50.01 9.68
CA LYS A 7 3.98 -48.93 9.93
C LYS A 7 4.77 -48.53 8.68
N LEU A 8 5.17 -49.50 7.85
CA LEU A 8 5.91 -49.26 6.62
C LEU A 8 5.01 -48.62 5.54
N ARG A 9 3.74 -49.04 5.46
CA ARG A 9 2.74 -48.44 4.56
C ARG A 9 2.44 -46.99 4.94
N LEU A 10 2.26 -46.72 6.23
CA LEU A 10 2.02 -45.37 6.76
C LEU A 10 3.22 -44.44 6.53
N HIS A 11 4.44 -44.94 6.74
CA HIS A 11 5.67 -44.19 6.47
C HIS A 11 5.84 -43.83 4.98
N VAL A 12 5.59 -44.79 4.07
CA VAL A 12 5.69 -44.57 2.62
C VAL A 12 4.59 -43.62 2.13
N LEU A 13 3.37 -43.76 2.64
CA LEU A 13 2.26 -42.86 2.32
C LEU A 13 2.53 -41.43 2.79
N GLY A 14 2.95 -41.28 4.05
CA GLY A 14 3.32 -39.98 4.63
C GLY A 14 4.45 -39.30 3.87
N SER A 15 5.47 -40.06 3.45
CA SER A 15 6.59 -39.52 2.66
C SER A 15 6.15 -39.08 1.25
N LYS A 16 5.25 -39.82 0.59
CA LYS A 16 4.71 -39.44 -0.72
C LYS A 16 3.81 -38.21 -0.64
N LEU A 17 2.93 -38.16 0.37
CA LEU A 17 2.04 -37.03 0.61
C LEU A 17 2.85 -35.77 0.95
N HIS A 18 3.81 -35.88 1.87
CA HIS A 18 4.72 -34.78 2.22
C HIS A 18 5.47 -34.29 0.97
N LYS A 19 6.01 -35.17 0.13
CA LYS A 19 6.72 -34.77 -1.09
C LYS A 19 5.86 -33.89 -2.01
N TRP A 20 4.64 -34.33 -2.33
CA TRP A 20 3.78 -33.59 -3.25
C TRP A 20 3.23 -32.31 -2.63
N LEU A 21 2.83 -32.36 -1.36
CA LEU A 21 2.39 -31.18 -0.63
C LEU A 21 3.53 -30.17 -0.47
N ALA A 22 4.77 -30.63 -0.23
CA ALA A 22 5.95 -29.78 -0.16
C ALA A 22 6.32 -29.16 -1.51
N VAL A 23 6.09 -29.85 -2.64
CA VAL A 23 6.28 -29.24 -3.97
C VAL A 23 5.25 -28.12 -4.19
N PHE A 24 3.97 -28.40 -3.94
CA PHE A 24 2.90 -27.43 -4.15
C PHE A 24 3.05 -26.20 -3.24
N VAL A 25 3.18 -26.42 -1.93
CA VAL A 25 3.35 -25.34 -0.94
C VAL A 25 4.73 -24.68 -1.09
N GLY A 26 5.77 -25.45 -1.42
CA GLY A 26 7.13 -24.96 -1.59
C GLY A 26 7.26 -23.98 -2.74
N VAL A 27 6.61 -24.22 -3.89
CA VAL A 27 6.56 -23.24 -4.99
C VAL A 27 5.94 -21.92 -4.50
N GLN A 28 4.84 -21.98 -3.75
CA GLN A 28 4.22 -20.78 -3.21
C GLN A 28 5.12 -20.07 -2.19
N VAL A 29 5.80 -20.81 -1.32
CA VAL A 29 6.78 -20.25 -0.36
C VAL A 29 7.95 -19.60 -1.09
N LEU A 30 8.43 -20.16 -2.20
CA LEU A 30 9.47 -19.54 -3.02
C LEU A 30 9.00 -18.21 -3.63
N LEU A 31 7.76 -18.15 -4.13
CA LEU A 31 7.17 -16.89 -4.60
C LEU A 31 7.03 -15.87 -3.46
N TRP A 32 6.62 -16.32 -2.27
CA TRP A 32 6.50 -15.47 -1.09
C TRP A 32 7.87 -14.92 -0.65
N MET A 33 8.90 -15.77 -0.62
CA MET A 33 10.27 -15.36 -0.30
C MET A 33 10.85 -14.40 -1.35
N ALA A 34 10.63 -14.67 -2.65
CA ALA A 34 11.12 -13.83 -3.73
C ALA A 34 10.47 -12.44 -3.71
N THR A 35 9.15 -12.38 -3.55
CA THR A 35 8.42 -11.10 -3.43
C THR A 35 8.80 -10.35 -2.15
N GLY A 36 8.97 -11.05 -1.03
CA GLY A 36 9.46 -10.44 0.22
C GLY A 36 10.87 -9.85 0.10
N ALA A 37 11.78 -10.56 -0.57
CA ALA A 37 13.13 -10.08 -0.84
C ALA A 37 13.12 -8.86 -1.76
N LEU A 38 12.31 -8.87 -2.83
CA LEU A 38 12.14 -7.73 -3.73
C LEU A 38 11.60 -6.51 -2.97
N MET A 39 10.57 -6.68 -2.14
CA MET A 39 10.03 -5.58 -1.32
C MET A 39 11.04 -5.05 -0.30
N SER A 40 11.94 -5.90 0.22
CA SER A 40 13.00 -5.48 1.14
C SER A 40 14.15 -4.76 0.44
N PHE A 41 14.27 -4.91 -0.88
CA PHE A 41 15.27 -4.25 -1.71
C PHE A 41 14.78 -2.88 -2.23
N LEU A 42 13.46 -2.73 -2.43
CA LEU A 42 12.85 -1.47 -2.82
C LEU A 42 12.81 -0.49 -1.65
N ASP A 43 13.26 0.74 -1.90
CA ASP A 43 13.17 1.83 -0.93
C ASP A 43 11.70 2.24 -0.72
N ILE A 44 11.23 2.18 0.52
CA ILE A 44 9.82 2.45 0.84
C ILE A 44 9.48 3.94 0.73
N GLU A 45 10.46 4.82 0.92
CA GLU A 45 10.31 6.26 0.72
C GLU A 45 10.11 6.59 -0.77
N GLU A 46 10.79 5.86 -1.67
CA GLU A 46 10.63 5.95 -3.11
C GLU A 46 9.23 5.47 -3.55
N VAL A 47 8.85 4.28 -3.08
CA VAL A 47 7.54 3.66 -3.35
C VAL A 47 6.39 4.58 -2.96
N ARG A 48 6.48 5.27 -1.81
CA ARG A 48 5.39 6.14 -1.34
C ARG A 48 5.33 7.48 -2.09
N SER A 49 6.39 7.85 -2.80
CA SER A 49 6.55 9.15 -3.47
C SER A 49 6.31 10.35 -2.53
N GLU A 50 6.41 10.17 -1.22
CA GLU A 50 6.17 11.24 -0.23
C GLU A 50 7.33 12.23 -0.18
N HIS A 51 8.51 11.83 -0.66
CA HIS A 51 9.71 12.66 -0.71
C HIS A 51 9.67 13.74 -1.82
N VAL A 52 8.86 13.54 -2.87
CA VAL A 52 8.71 14.46 -4.02
C VAL A 52 7.47 15.35 -3.95
N VAL A 53 6.62 15.18 -2.93
CA VAL A 53 5.36 15.92 -2.80
C VAL A 53 5.15 16.42 -1.37
N SER A 54 5.20 17.73 -1.18
CA SER A 54 4.85 18.38 0.07
C SER A 54 3.34 18.44 0.29
N ARG A 55 2.92 18.07 1.50
CA ARG A 55 1.56 18.28 2.02
C ARG A 55 1.55 19.20 3.25
N ALA A 56 2.65 19.92 3.46
CA ALA A 56 2.79 20.82 4.59
C ALA A 56 1.74 21.95 4.48
N PRO A 57 1.15 22.38 5.61
CA PRO A 57 0.30 23.57 5.62
C PRO A 57 1.06 24.78 5.09
N GLU A 58 0.43 25.50 4.17
CA GLU A 58 1.00 26.73 3.62
C GLU A 58 0.71 27.91 4.56
N VAL A 59 1.73 28.75 4.79
CA VAL A 59 1.61 29.92 5.66
C VAL A 59 0.73 30.96 4.99
N LEU A 60 -0.27 31.48 5.71
CA LEU A 60 -1.08 32.58 5.22
C LEU A 60 -0.24 33.86 5.07
N PRO A 61 -0.40 34.61 3.98
CA PRO A 61 0.27 35.90 3.85
C PRO A 61 -0.29 36.88 4.88
N ALA A 62 0.54 37.84 5.34
CA ALA A 62 0.17 38.78 6.39
C ALA A 62 -1.05 39.66 6.04
N ASN A 63 -1.33 39.84 4.75
CA ASN A 63 -2.47 40.56 4.21
C ASN A 63 -3.63 39.63 3.77
N ALA A 64 -3.68 38.41 4.28
CA ALA A 64 -4.78 37.49 3.99
C ALA A 64 -6.12 38.10 4.43
N ALA A 65 -6.99 38.37 3.45
CA ALA A 65 -8.31 38.92 3.74
C ALA A 65 -9.17 37.93 4.54
N MET A 66 -9.88 38.45 5.53
CA MET A 66 -10.95 37.72 6.19
C MET A 66 -12.24 37.91 5.38
N PRO A 67 -13.05 36.86 5.20
CA PRO A 67 -14.25 36.94 4.38
C PRO A 67 -15.32 37.81 5.06
N GLU A 68 -15.53 39.02 4.53
CA GLU A 68 -16.56 39.96 5.01
C GLU A 68 -17.92 39.76 4.33
N TRP A 69 -17.95 39.09 3.17
CA TRP A 69 -19.16 38.83 2.36
C TRP A 69 -20.07 37.72 2.91
N LEU A 70 -19.68 37.04 3.99
CA LEU A 70 -20.46 35.92 4.53
C LEU A 70 -21.57 36.43 5.44
N ASP A 71 -22.66 36.90 4.83
CA ASP A 71 -23.82 37.44 5.54
C ASP A 71 -24.72 36.36 6.18
N SER A 72 -24.84 35.18 5.53
CA SER A 72 -25.58 34.04 6.05
C SER A 72 -24.65 32.89 6.44
N ARG A 73 -24.88 32.36 7.65
CA ARG A 73 -24.14 31.22 8.22
C ARG A 73 -25.00 29.96 8.34
N GLU A 74 -26.14 29.94 7.67
CA GLU A 74 -27.04 28.80 7.71
C GLU A 74 -26.36 27.54 7.17
N GLY A 75 -26.40 26.46 7.95
CA GLY A 75 -25.73 25.19 7.63
C GLY A 75 -24.20 25.25 7.63
N VAL A 76 -23.55 26.37 7.99
CA VAL A 76 -22.08 26.48 8.01
C VAL A 76 -21.55 25.87 9.32
N VAL A 77 -20.73 24.82 9.19
CA VAL A 77 -20.10 24.13 10.32
C VAL A 77 -18.72 24.72 10.62
N SER A 78 -17.93 25.04 9.59
CA SER A 78 -16.62 25.65 9.79
C SER A 78 -16.26 26.58 8.64
N LEU A 79 -15.55 27.65 8.99
CA LEU A 79 -14.99 28.63 8.07
C LEU A 79 -13.48 28.72 8.33
N ALA A 80 -12.67 28.53 7.30
CA ALA A 80 -11.21 28.62 7.41
C ALA A 80 -10.63 29.37 6.21
N THR A 81 -9.86 30.42 6.45
CA THR A 81 -8.98 30.99 5.42
C THR A 81 -7.70 30.18 5.39
N ARG A 82 -7.29 29.69 4.21
CA ARG A 82 -6.05 28.93 4.01
C ARG A 82 -5.34 29.36 2.74
N ALA A 83 -4.05 29.07 2.65
CA ALA A 83 -3.32 29.16 1.39
C ALA A 83 -3.35 27.80 0.68
N VAL A 84 -3.67 27.81 -0.61
CA VAL A 84 -3.75 26.64 -1.48
C VAL A 84 -3.05 26.96 -2.79
N GLY A 85 -1.88 26.37 -3.01
CA GLY A 85 -1.10 26.55 -4.23
C GLY A 85 -0.68 28.00 -4.43
N GLY A 86 -0.21 28.68 -3.36
CA GLY A 86 0.21 30.07 -3.42
C GLY A 86 -0.93 31.10 -3.36
N ARG A 87 -2.19 30.66 -3.23
CA ARG A 87 -3.37 31.54 -3.24
C ARG A 87 -4.15 31.45 -1.94
N THR A 88 -4.50 32.59 -1.37
CA THR A 88 -5.42 32.64 -0.23
C THR A 88 -6.84 32.30 -0.70
N VAL A 89 -7.48 31.34 -0.03
CA VAL A 89 -8.85 30.90 -0.28
C VAL A 89 -9.60 30.77 1.03
N THR A 90 -10.91 30.97 0.98
CA THR A 90 -11.82 30.71 2.10
C THR A 90 -12.49 29.35 1.89
N GLU A 91 -12.15 28.38 2.73
CA GLU A 91 -12.87 27.10 2.82
C GLU A 91 -14.12 27.26 3.68
N ILE A 92 -15.26 26.86 3.12
CA ILE A 92 -16.53 26.70 3.84
C ILE A 92 -16.86 25.22 3.88
N ARG A 93 -17.07 24.70 5.10
CA ARG A 93 -17.66 23.38 5.34
C ARG A 93 -19.08 23.53 5.85
N ARG A 94 -20.00 22.76 5.28
CA ARG A 94 -21.41 22.72 5.70
C ARG A 94 -21.76 21.44 6.45
N ASP A 95 -22.94 21.44 7.06
CA ASP A 95 -23.52 20.32 7.82
C ASP A 95 -23.87 19.11 6.97
N ASP A 96 -24.10 19.31 5.67
CA ASP A 96 -24.19 18.24 4.65
C ASP A 96 -22.83 17.60 4.31
N GLY A 97 -21.73 18.08 4.90
CA GLY A 97 -20.37 17.61 4.65
C GLY A 97 -19.70 18.20 3.40
N SER A 98 -20.40 19.05 2.64
CA SER A 98 -19.84 19.71 1.46
C SER A 98 -18.72 20.67 1.85
N VAL A 99 -17.67 20.67 1.03
CA VAL A 99 -16.53 21.58 1.16
C VAL A 99 -16.45 22.42 -0.11
N THR A 100 -16.43 23.74 0.06
CA THR A 100 -16.30 24.68 -1.06
C THR A 100 -15.22 25.70 -0.78
N LEU A 101 -14.43 26.01 -1.80
CA LEU A 101 -13.48 27.11 -1.79
C LEU A 101 -14.11 28.34 -2.44
N ARG A 102 -13.87 29.49 -1.81
CA ARG A 102 -14.29 30.80 -2.30
C ARG A 102 -13.14 31.78 -2.26
N ASP A 103 -13.20 32.77 -3.12
CA ASP A 103 -12.29 33.91 -3.07
C ASP A 103 -12.53 34.71 -1.78
N PRO A 104 -11.48 35.00 -0.97
CA PRO A 104 -11.65 35.67 0.31
C PRO A 104 -12.21 37.08 0.21
N ASN A 105 -11.93 37.80 -0.89
CA ASN A 105 -12.31 39.21 -1.05
C ASN A 105 -13.71 39.35 -1.65
N SER A 106 -13.97 38.61 -2.73
CA SER A 106 -15.19 38.74 -3.53
C SER A 106 -16.28 37.73 -3.16
N GLY A 107 -15.94 36.65 -2.46
CA GLY A 107 -16.85 35.54 -2.19
C GLY A 107 -17.19 34.68 -3.41
N ALA A 108 -16.53 34.92 -4.55
CA ALA A 108 -16.71 34.14 -5.77
C ALA A 108 -16.40 32.66 -5.52
N LEU A 109 -17.26 31.77 -6.02
CA LEU A 109 -17.07 30.33 -5.89
C LEU A 109 -15.90 29.85 -6.77
N LEU A 110 -14.93 29.17 -6.17
CA LEU A 110 -13.75 28.62 -6.84
C LEU A 110 -13.85 27.11 -7.09
N SER A 111 -14.68 26.40 -6.32
CA SER A 111 -14.88 24.95 -6.46
C SER A 111 -16.04 24.60 -7.39
N PRO A 112 -15.96 23.50 -8.17
CA PRO A 112 -14.78 22.65 -8.34
C PRO A 112 -13.63 23.40 -9.03
N LEU A 113 -12.40 23.16 -8.56
CA LEU A 113 -11.21 23.81 -9.07
C LEU A 113 -11.02 23.49 -10.55
N SER A 114 -10.61 24.50 -11.33
CA SER A 114 -10.25 24.32 -12.72
C SER A 114 -8.96 23.50 -12.87
N SER A 115 -8.75 22.93 -14.06
CA SER A 115 -7.48 22.26 -14.40
C SER A 115 -6.28 23.17 -14.15
N ALA A 116 -6.37 24.46 -14.49
CA ALA A 116 -5.30 25.42 -14.26
C ALA A 116 -4.97 25.61 -12.77
N SER A 117 -6.00 25.70 -11.91
CA SER A 117 -5.80 25.76 -10.46
C SER A 117 -5.17 24.48 -9.92
N ALA A 118 -5.63 23.31 -10.38
CA ALA A 118 -5.05 22.02 -9.98
C ALA A 118 -3.58 21.88 -10.40
N GLN A 119 -3.23 22.33 -11.61
CA GLN A 119 -1.84 22.36 -12.08
C GLN A 119 -0.97 23.31 -11.26
N ALA A 120 -1.50 24.47 -10.83
CA ALA A 120 -0.77 25.40 -9.97
C ALA A 120 -0.50 24.79 -8.59
N ILE A 121 -1.51 24.13 -7.99
CA ILE A 121 -1.35 23.40 -6.72
C ILE A 121 -0.31 22.29 -6.86
N ALA A 122 -0.35 21.51 -7.94
CA ALA A 122 0.62 20.47 -8.21
C ALA A 122 2.05 21.02 -8.29
N ARG A 123 2.29 22.06 -9.11
CA ARG A 123 3.61 22.71 -9.23
C ARG A 123 4.12 23.23 -7.89
N HIS A 124 3.24 23.76 -7.05
CA HIS A 124 3.59 24.26 -5.73
C HIS A 124 3.88 23.13 -4.72
N ALA A 125 3.18 22.01 -4.83
CA ALA A 125 3.37 20.85 -3.97
C ALA A 125 4.65 20.05 -4.33
N TRP A 126 5.15 20.19 -5.55
CA TRP A 126 6.32 19.45 -6.03
C TRP A 126 7.62 19.89 -5.34
N THR A 127 8.32 18.94 -4.73
CA THR A 127 9.63 19.15 -4.07
C THR A 127 10.77 18.41 -4.75
N GLY A 128 10.47 17.65 -5.82
CA GLY A 128 11.45 16.90 -6.59
C GLY A 128 12.28 17.74 -7.59
N PRO A 129 13.08 17.07 -8.44
CA PRO A 129 13.84 17.72 -9.50
C PRO A 129 12.94 18.51 -10.47
N PRO A 130 13.48 19.51 -11.21
CA PRO A 130 12.69 20.27 -12.18
C PRO A 130 11.97 19.35 -13.19
N THR A 131 10.66 19.49 -13.27
CA THR A 131 9.80 18.66 -14.15
C THR A 131 8.67 19.50 -14.77
N THR A 132 7.99 18.90 -15.75
CA THR A 132 6.81 19.47 -16.39
C THR A 132 5.57 18.65 -16.05
N ILE A 133 4.38 19.23 -16.19
CA ILE A 133 3.14 18.47 -16.11
C ILE A 133 2.90 17.82 -17.47
N ALA A 134 2.91 16.48 -17.51
CA ALA A 134 2.68 15.70 -18.72
C ALA A 134 1.19 15.58 -19.04
N THR A 135 0.36 15.28 -18.03
CA THR A 135 -1.10 15.17 -18.21
C THR A 135 -1.88 15.68 -17.01
N THR A 136 -3.11 16.11 -17.27
CA THR A 136 -4.08 16.52 -16.24
C THR A 136 -5.44 15.96 -16.61
N ARG A 137 -6.04 15.19 -15.70
CA ARG A 137 -7.33 14.52 -15.92
C ARG A 137 -8.23 14.67 -14.70
N LEU A 138 -9.50 14.99 -14.93
CA LEU A 138 -10.52 14.91 -13.88
C LEU A 138 -10.95 13.45 -13.77
N ILE A 139 -10.94 12.92 -12.56
CA ILE A 139 -11.40 11.57 -12.25
C ILE A 139 -12.60 11.64 -11.30
N GLU A 140 -13.61 10.83 -11.61
CA GLU A 140 -14.88 10.79 -10.87
C GLU A 140 -15.08 9.44 -10.15
N GLY A 141 -14.10 8.54 -10.24
CA GLY A 141 -14.14 7.22 -9.64
C GLY A 141 -12.76 6.62 -9.43
N ALA A 142 -12.75 5.47 -8.77
CA ALA A 142 -11.52 4.79 -8.35
C ALA A 142 -10.60 4.46 -9.54
N VAL A 143 -9.30 4.71 -9.35
CA VAL A 143 -8.25 4.34 -10.30
C VAL A 143 -7.58 3.06 -9.81
N GLY A 144 -8.17 1.92 -10.15
CA GLY A 144 -7.67 0.60 -9.74
C GLY A 144 -7.45 0.48 -8.22
N THR A 145 -6.27 0.03 -7.83
CA THR A 145 -5.77 0.01 -6.43
C THR A 145 -5.06 1.31 -6.04
N GLU A 146 -4.74 2.16 -7.02
CA GLU A 146 -3.87 3.33 -6.86
C GLU A 146 -4.54 4.47 -6.07
N PHE A 147 -5.81 4.74 -6.36
CA PHE A 147 -6.55 5.82 -5.73
C PHE A 147 -8.04 5.51 -5.55
N ARG A 148 -8.53 5.65 -4.31
CA ARG A 148 -9.93 5.45 -3.88
C ARG A 148 -10.41 6.56 -2.94
N GLY A 149 -9.83 7.75 -3.07
CA GLY A 149 -10.16 8.90 -2.22
C GLY A 149 -11.50 9.55 -2.60
N PRO A 150 -11.81 10.73 -2.02
CA PRO A 150 -13.00 11.50 -2.42
C PRO A 150 -12.93 11.92 -3.90
N PHE A 151 -14.11 12.03 -4.51
CA PHE A 151 -14.30 12.45 -5.90
C PHE A 151 -15.25 13.65 -5.97
N PRO A 152 -15.14 14.49 -7.01
CA PRO A 152 -14.17 14.43 -8.11
C PRO A 152 -12.77 14.88 -7.67
N ALA A 153 -11.74 14.29 -8.27
CA ALA A 153 -10.34 14.64 -8.03
C ALA A 153 -9.60 14.88 -9.35
N TRP A 154 -8.58 15.73 -9.33
CA TRP A 154 -7.64 15.91 -10.43
C TRP A 154 -6.46 14.96 -10.27
N GLN A 155 -6.22 14.13 -11.28
CA GLN A 155 -4.98 13.39 -11.44
C GLN A 155 -4.02 14.24 -12.27
N ILE A 156 -2.92 14.64 -11.66
CA ILE A 156 -1.81 15.36 -12.31
C ILE A 156 -0.64 14.40 -12.45
N THR A 157 -0.20 14.16 -13.68
CA THR A 157 0.99 13.33 -13.94
C THR A 157 2.15 14.24 -14.31
N TYR A 158 3.25 14.15 -13.56
CA TYR A 158 4.51 14.81 -13.88
C TYR A 158 5.26 14.05 -14.97
N GLY A 159 6.15 14.75 -15.66
CA GLY A 159 7.04 14.20 -16.68
C GLY A 159 8.41 13.81 -16.11
N ASP A 160 8.45 13.40 -14.85
CA ASP A 160 9.63 12.81 -14.21
C ASP A 160 9.83 11.35 -14.66
N GLU A 161 10.96 10.76 -14.29
CA GLU A 161 11.34 9.40 -14.71
C GLU A 161 10.35 8.33 -14.23
N ASP A 162 9.76 8.51 -13.04
CA ASP A 162 8.84 7.55 -12.42
C ASP A 162 7.35 7.83 -12.70
N ASN A 163 7.06 8.76 -13.62
CA ASN A 163 5.70 9.22 -13.97
C ASN A 163 4.84 9.48 -12.73
N THR A 164 5.34 10.30 -11.80
CA THR A 164 4.68 10.59 -10.54
C THR A 164 3.31 11.22 -10.78
N ARG A 165 2.31 10.70 -10.12
CA ARG A 165 0.89 11.05 -10.18
C ARG A 165 0.46 11.58 -8.84
N VAL A 166 -0.03 12.82 -8.83
CA VAL A 166 -0.63 13.43 -7.65
C VAL A 166 -2.13 13.58 -7.85
N TYR A 167 -2.87 13.20 -6.82
CA TYR A 167 -4.32 13.29 -6.75
C TYR A 167 -4.70 14.48 -5.89
N ILE A 168 -5.42 15.43 -6.47
CA ILE A 168 -5.83 16.68 -5.82
C ILE A 168 -7.35 16.70 -5.78
N ASP A 169 -7.92 16.87 -4.60
CA ASP A 169 -9.37 16.99 -4.46
C ASP A 169 -9.89 18.22 -5.23
N ALA A 170 -10.89 18.05 -6.11
CA ALA A 170 -11.37 19.18 -6.90
C ALA A 170 -12.19 20.17 -6.06
N SER A 171 -12.74 19.74 -4.92
CA SER A 171 -13.57 20.60 -4.07
C SER A 171 -12.74 21.46 -3.11
N SER A 172 -11.66 20.91 -2.56
CA SER A 172 -10.84 21.53 -1.52
C SER A 172 -9.43 21.90 -2.02
N GLY A 173 -8.94 21.33 -3.12
CA GLY A 173 -7.56 21.53 -3.55
C GLY A 173 -6.53 20.85 -2.65
N SER A 174 -6.96 19.98 -1.73
CA SER A 174 -6.05 19.19 -0.90
C SER A 174 -5.33 18.13 -1.74
N VAL A 175 -4.03 17.97 -1.53
CA VAL A 175 -3.23 16.89 -2.11
C VAL A 175 -3.53 15.59 -1.33
N LEU A 176 -4.27 14.68 -1.96
CA LEU A 176 -4.79 13.46 -1.33
C LEU A 176 -3.79 12.31 -1.34
N ALA A 177 -3.10 12.13 -2.47
CA ALA A 177 -2.15 11.03 -2.65
C ALA A 177 -1.08 11.39 -3.67
N ALA A 178 0.11 10.81 -3.50
CA ALA A 178 1.19 10.76 -4.48
C ALA A 178 1.46 9.28 -4.79
N ARG A 179 1.63 8.96 -6.07
CA ARG A 179 1.80 7.59 -6.59
C ARG A 179 2.77 7.63 -7.77
N SER A 180 3.51 6.56 -8.02
CA SER A 180 4.43 6.49 -9.14
C SER A 180 4.40 5.13 -9.81
N ASP A 181 5.18 4.93 -10.87
CA ASP A 181 5.30 3.61 -11.52
C ASP A 181 6.01 2.60 -10.60
N THR A 182 7.00 3.05 -9.82
CA THR A 182 7.58 2.27 -8.72
C THR A 182 6.52 1.84 -7.72
N TRP A 183 5.59 2.72 -7.34
CA TRP A 183 4.46 2.34 -6.50
C TRP A 183 3.61 1.22 -7.12
N ARG A 184 3.32 1.28 -8.44
CA ARG A 184 2.51 0.26 -9.12
C ARG A 184 3.20 -1.10 -9.16
N LEU A 185 4.52 -1.10 -9.38
CA LEU A 185 5.33 -2.32 -9.31
C LEU A 185 5.28 -2.91 -7.90
N PHE A 186 5.48 -2.07 -6.88
CA PHE A 186 5.38 -2.48 -5.49
C PHE A 186 3.99 -3.04 -5.16
N ASP A 187 2.91 -2.34 -5.53
CA ASP A 187 1.53 -2.79 -5.31
C ASP A 187 1.24 -4.15 -5.96
N PHE A 188 1.77 -4.39 -7.16
CA PHE A 188 1.68 -5.70 -7.81
C PHE A 188 2.42 -6.80 -7.02
N ILE A 189 3.68 -6.54 -6.62
CA ILE A 189 4.49 -7.47 -5.82
C ILE A 189 3.81 -7.75 -4.47
N TRP A 190 3.30 -6.70 -3.83
CA TRP A 190 2.55 -6.76 -2.59
C TRP A 190 1.32 -7.65 -2.72
N GLY A 191 0.50 -7.45 -3.75
CA GLY A 191 -0.67 -8.29 -4.03
C GLY A 191 -0.33 -9.78 -4.22
N LEU A 192 0.81 -10.08 -4.87
CA LEU A 192 1.32 -11.46 -4.95
C LEU A 192 1.76 -12.00 -3.58
N HIS A 193 2.40 -11.17 -2.77
CA HIS A 193 2.93 -11.56 -1.46
C HIS A 193 1.83 -11.86 -0.45
N ILE A 194 0.79 -11.00 -0.36
CA ILE A 194 -0.38 -11.22 0.52
C ILE A 194 -1.44 -12.13 -0.10
N MET A 195 -1.23 -12.57 -1.35
CA MET A 195 -2.12 -13.43 -2.13
C MET A 195 -3.55 -12.85 -2.25
N ASP A 196 -3.64 -11.52 -2.34
CA ASP A 196 -4.88 -10.79 -2.59
C ASP A 196 -4.77 -10.12 -3.96
N TRP A 197 -5.19 -10.84 -5.01
CA TRP A 197 -4.99 -10.42 -6.39
C TRP A 197 -5.99 -9.38 -6.90
N THR A 198 -6.99 -9.04 -6.10
CA THR A 198 -8.07 -8.12 -6.48
C THR A 198 -7.84 -6.72 -5.91
N GLN A 199 -8.01 -6.54 -4.60
CA GLN A 199 -7.99 -5.23 -3.95
C GLN A 199 -6.60 -4.86 -3.42
N ARG A 200 -5.75 -5.86 -3.17
CA ARG A 200 -4.34 -5.74 -2.72
C ARG A 200 -4.17 -5.01 -1.40
N ASP A 201 -5.21 -5.02 -0.57
CA ASP A 201 -5.23 -4.38 0.75
C ASP A 201 -5.53 -5.38 1.88
N ARG A 202 -6.02 -6.57 1.53
CA ARG A 202 -6.51 -7.55 2.50
C ARG A 202 -5.45 -8.59 2.86
N ILE A 203 -4.79 -8.39 4.00
CA ILE A 203 -3.82 -9.35 4.53
C ILE A 203 -4.44 -10.67 5.01
N ASN A 204 -5.72 -10.69 5.40
CA ASN A 204 -6.40 -11.91 5.86
C ASN A 204 -7.09 -12.69 4.73
N SER A 205 -6.44 -12.78 3.55
CA SER A 205 -6.95 -13.55 2.43
C SER A 205 -7.03 -15.05 2.76
N TRP A 206 -8.05 -15.75 2.25
CA TRP A 206 -8.17 -17.21 2.41
C TRP A 206 -6.96 -17.95 1.85
N TRP A 207 -6.36 -17.46 0.77
CA TRP A 207 -5.17 -18.02 0.17
C TRP A 207 -3.97 -17.92 1.10
N LEU A 208 -3.73 -16.76 1.71
CA LEU A 208 -2.64 -16.59 2.67
C LEU A 208 -2.82 -17.52 3.87
N LEU A 209 -4.05 -17.66 4.38
CA LEU A 209 -4.36 -18.59 5.46
C LEU A 209 -4.09 -20.06 5.06
N LEU A 210 -4.57 -20.50 3.89
CA LEU A 210 -4.38 -21.85 3.38
C LEU A 210 -2.89 -22.20 3.25
N PHE A 211 -2.10 -21.34 2.62
CA PHE A 211 -0.67 -21.57 2.44
C PHE A 211 0.13 -21.39 3.73
N GLY A 212 -0.31 -20.51 4.65
CA GLY A 212 0.29 -20.37 5.98
C GLY A 212 0.11 -21.64 6.83
N ILE A 213 -1.10 -22.20 6.87
CA ILE A 213 -1.37 -23.48 7.55
C ILE A 213 -0.62 -24.62 6.84
N GLY A 214 -0.71 -24.70 5.51
CA GLY A 214 -0.02 -25.73 4.72
C GLY A 214 1.50 -25.71 4.91
N GLY A 215 2.10 -24.51 4.89
CA GLY A 215 3.52 -24.29 5.16
C GLY A 215 3.91 -24.73 6.56
N THR A 216 3.09 -24.42 7.57
CA THR A 216 3.30 -24.86 8.96
C THR A 216 3.30 -26.38 9.07
N ILE A 217 2.32 -27.07 8.45
CA ILE A 217 2.24 -28.54 8.45
C ILE A 217 3.46 -29.15 7.76
N ILE A 218 3.89 -28.59 6.62
CA ILE A 218 5.09 -29.05 5.90
C ILE A 218 6.36 -28.83 6.72
N ALA A 219 6.53 -27.68 7.36
CA ALA A 219 7.68 -27.39 8.20
C ALA A 219 7.77 -28.36 9.39
N VAL A 220 6.67 -28.54 10.13
CA VAL A 220 6.61 -29.47 11.27
C VAL A 220 6.88 -30.90 10.82
N SER A 221 6.24 -31.36 9.75
CA SER A 221 6.49 -32.72 9.23
C SER A 221 7.93 -32.90 8.74
N GLY A 222 8.55 -31.87 8.15
CA GLY A 222 9.97 -31.86 7.79
C GLY A 222 10.88 -32.03 9.01
N PHE A 223 10.65 -31.28 10.09
CA PHE A 223 11.42 -31.41 11.34
C PHE A 223 11.27 -32.79 11.97
N VAL A 224 10.05 -33.37 11.97
CA VAL A 224 9.81 -34.72 12.48
C VAL A 224 10.56 -35.77 11.66
N LEU A 225 10.52 -35.68 10.32
CA LEU A 225 11.27 -36.57 9.44
C LEU A 225 12.78 -36.45 9.65
N LEU A 226 13.27 -35.22 9.80
CA LEU A 226 14.68 -34.95 10.09
C LEU A 226 15.11 -35.54 11.44
N ALA A 227 14.35 -35.32 12.51
CA ALA A 227 14.60 -35.89 13.84
C ALA A 227 14.62 -37.42 13.83
N ASN A 228 13.74 -38.06 13.05
CA ASN A 228 13.71 -39.51 12.88
C ASN A 228 14.91 -40.06 12.07
N ARG A 229 15.56 -39.22 11.26
CA ARG A 229 16.70 -39.59 10.40
C ARG A 229 18.05 -39.24 11.02
N PHE A 230 18.09 -38.37 12.03
CA PHE A 230 19.31 -38.09 12.77
C PHE A 230 19.84 -39.38 13.42
N PRO A 231 21.12 -39.74 13.22
CA PRO A 231 21.69 -40.91 13.86
C PRO A 231 21.60 -40.74 15.37
N ARG A 232 20.85 -41.62 16.03
CA ARG A 232 20.86 -41.69 17.50
C ARG A 232 22.31 -41.90 17.91
N ILE A 233 22.89 -40.93 18.62
CA ILE A 233 24.20 -41.06 19.23
C ILE A 233 24.13 -42.32 20.10
N ARG A 234 24.72 -43.42 19.60
CA ARG A 234 24.87 -44.65 20.38
C ARG A 234 25.72 -44.27 21.58
N ARG A 235 25.11 -44.13 22.75
CA ARG A 235 25.86 -44.17 24.01
C ARG A 235 26.63 -45.49 23.98
N ARG A 236 27.96 -45.43 23.80
CA ARG A 236 28.84 -46.57 24.00
C ARG A 236 28.52 -47.09 25.40
N ALA A 237 27.97 -48.30 25.50
CA ALA A 237 27.90 -48.99 26.77
C ALA A 237 29.34 -49.09 27.29
N LYS A 238 29.59 -48.57 28.51
CA LYS A 238 30.88 -48.76 29.18
C LYS A 238 31.10 -50.27 29.28
N HIS A 239 32.14 -50.76 28.62
CA HIS A 239 32.60 -52.13 28.79
C HIS A 239 33.11 -52.21 30.24
N VAL A 240 32.35 -52.86 31.12
CA VAL A 240 32.81 -53.21 32.46
C VAL A 240 33.61 -54.50 32.28
N PRO A 241 34.93 -54.52 32.49
CA PRO A 241 35.68 -55.77 32.49
C PRO A 241 35.22 -56.59 33.70
N ASN A 242 34.91 -57.87 33.48
CA ASN A 242 34.75 -58.81 34.59
C ASN A 242 36.11 -58.91 35.30
N ALA A 243 36.15 -58.54 36.58
CA ALA A 243 37.30 -58.81 37.43
C ALA A 243 37.35 -60.32 37.76
N PRO A 244 38.53 -60.94 37.78
CA PRO A 244 38.71 -62.34 38.18
C PRO A 244 38.43 -62.59 39.66
#